data_AF-Q7WTL5-F1
#
_entry.id   AF-Q7WTL5-F1
#
_cell.length_a   1.000
_cell.length_b   1.000
_cell.length_c   1.000
_cell.angle_alpha   90.00
_cell.angle_beta   90.00
_cell.angle_gamma   90.00
#
_symmetry.space_group_name_H-M   'P 1'
#
loop_
_entity.id
_entity.type
_entity.pdbx_description
1 polymer ?
#
loop_
_entity_poly.entity_id
_entity_poly.type
_entity_poly.pdbx_seq_one_letter_code
_entity_poly.pdbx_strand_id
1 'polypeptide(L)' 'MHHTKLFDHGILINRGSTDRSVELCKLFAPHWEIRESKVLEFDAILVDQEVMNIEKEITGWKMVL' A
#
# COMPACT_ATOMS: atom_id res chain seq x y z
N MET A 1 6.78 3.59 12.83
CA MET A 1 5.49 3.97 13.44
C MET A 1 5.23 5.49 13.39
N HIS A 2 5.72 6.18 12.35
CA HIS A 2 5.60 7.64 12.19
C HIS A 2 4.36 7.98 11.35
N HIS A 3 4.24 7.41 10.14
CA HIS A 3 3.12 7.64 9.23
C HIS A 3 1.79 7.07 9.74
N THR A 4 1.79 5.94 10.43
CA THR A 4 0.56 5.27 10.90
C THR A 4 -0.29 6.11 11.86
N LYS A 5 0.26 7.18 12.44
CA LYS A 5 -0.45 8.12 13.32
C LYS A 5 -0.91 9.40 12.60
N LEU A 6 -0.46 9.61 11.36
CA LEU A 6 -0.77 10.80 10.56
C LEU A 6 -1.96 10.58 9.63
N PHE A 7 -2.30 9.33 9.33
CA PHE A 7 -3.36 8.96 8.40
C PHE A 7 -4.36 8.03 9.07
N ASP A 8 -5.65 8.27 8.83
CA ASP A 8 -6.76 7.46 9.36
C ASP A 8 -6.88 6.10 8.65
N HIS A 9 -6.38 6.03 7.42
CA HIS A 9 -6.42 4.86 6.55
C HIS A 9 -5.14 4.75 5.74
N GLY A 10 -4.73 3.52 5.44
CA GLY A 10 -3.58 3.26 4.58
C GLY A 10 -3.72 1.93 3.87
N ILE A 11 -3.12 1.85 2.69
CA ILE A 11 -3.10 0.67 1.83
C ILE A 11 -1.64 0.31 1.57
N LEU A 12 -1.23 -0.88 2.01
CA LEU A 12 0.06 -1.46 1.63
C LEU A 12 -0.14 -2.30 0.38
N ILE A 13 0.57 -1.94 -0.70
CA ILE A 13 0.62 -2.75 -1.91
C ILE A 13 1.74 -3.80 -1.75
N ASN A 14 1.37 -5.04 -1.46
CA ASN A 14 2.33 -6.14 -1.34
C ASN A 14 2.73 -6.65 -2.72
N ARG A 15 4.00 -6.49 -3.10
CA ARG A 15 4.56 -7.01 -4.35
C ARG A 15 5.28 -8.33 -4.13
N GLY A 16 4.59 -9.30 -3.56
CA GLY A 16 5.16 -10.63 -3.31
C GLY A 16 6.32 -10.63 -2.32
N SER A 17 6.27 -9.78 -1.29
CA SER A 17 7.24 -9.81 -0.20
C SER A 17 7.29 -11.21 0.42
N THR A 18 8.49 -11.79 0.51
CA THR A 18 8.76 -13.12 1.07
C THR A 18 9.37 -13.05 2.47
N ASP A 19 9.66 -11.85 2.96
CA ASP A 19 10.12 -11.60 4.31
C ASP A 19 8.94 -11.29 5.25
N ARG A 20 9.25 -10.74 6.42
CA ARG A 20 8.25 -10.44 7.45
C ARG A 20 7.57 -9.09 7.25
N SER A 21 7.74 -8.40 6.12
CA SER A 21 7.20 -7.05 5.92
C SER A 21 5.69 -6.98 6.10
N VAL A 22 4.93 -7.90 5.47
CA VAL A 22 3.46 -7.94 5.62
C VAL A 22 3.04 -8.23 7.06
N GLU A 23 3.73 -9.15 7.73
CA GLU A 23 3.48 -9.46 9.15
C GLU A 23 3.69 -8.22 10.03
N LEU A 24 4.81 -7.51 9.84
CA LEU A 24 5.13 -6.30 10.59
C LEU A 24 4.15 -5.16 10.28
N CYS A 25 3.72 -5.00 9.02
CA CYS A 25 2.69 -4.03 8.66
C CYS A 25 1.37 -4.33 9.39
N LYS A 26 0.95 -5.59 9.45
CA LYS A 26 -0.24 -5.99 10.23
C LYS A 26 -0.06 -5.75 11.74
N LEU A 27 1.14 -5.95 12.28
CA LEU A 27 1.43 -5.70 13.69
C LEU A 27 1.39 -4.21 14.03
N PHE A 28 1.96 -3.35 13.19
CA PHE A 28 2.09 -1.92 13.46
C PHE A 28 0.93 -1.07 12.95
N ALA A 29 0.19 -1.55 11.95
CA ALA A 29 -0.96 -0.90 11.33
C ALA A 29 -2.08 -1.93 11.08
N PRO A 30 -2.65 -2.53 12.13
CA PRO A 30 -3.62 -3.64 12.00
C PRO A 30 -4.91 -3.26 11.27
N HIS A 31 -5.21 -1.97 11.17
CA HIS A 31 -6.40 -1.44 10.50
C HIS A 31 -6.14 -1.04 9.04
N TRP A 32 -4.89 -1.07 8.58
CA TRP A 32 -4.54 -0.76 7.20
C TRP A 32 -4.79 -1.98 6.30
N GLU A 33 -5.12 -1.71 5.04
CA GLU A 33 -5.35 -2.74 4.05
C GLU A 33 -4.02 -3.29 3.52
N ILE A 34 -3.98 -4.59 3.25
CA ILE A 34 -2.91 -5.20 2.47
C ILE A 34 -3.52 -5.65 1.14
N ARG A 35 -3.03 -5.11 0.02
CA ARG A 35 -3.47 -5.47 -1.33
C ARG A 35 -2.32 -6.09 -2.09
N GLU A 36 -2.53 -7.29 -2.63
CA GLU A 36 -1.53 -7.93 -3.47
C GLU A 36 -1.42 -7.21 -4.81
N SER A 37 -0.19 -6.90 -5.22
CA SER A 37 0.09 -6.25 -6.50
C SER A 37 -0.21 -7.20 -7.66
N LYS A 38 -0.76 -6.64 -8.74
CA LYS A 38 -0.93 -7.34 -10.02
C LYS A 38 0.33 -7.29 -10.88
N VAL A 39 1.31 -6.49 -10.47
CA VAL A 39 2.53 -6.20 -11.22
C VAL A 39 3.70 -6.89 -10.51
N LEU A 40 4.02 -8.12 -10.90
CA LEU A 40 4.97 -8.97 -10.16
C LEU A 40 6.43 -8.52 -10.30
N GLU A 41 6.78 -7.94 -11.44
CA GLU A 41 8.10 -7.38 -11.72
C GLU A 41 8.02 -5.86 -11.72
N PHE A 42 9.08 -5.17 -11.31
CA PHE A 42 9.06 -3.72 -11.27
C PHE A 42 9.05 -3.14 -12.70
N ASP A 43 7.96 -2.44 -13.02
CA ASP A 43 7.81 -1.61 -14.21
C ASP A 43 7.18 -0.29 -13.77
N ALA A 44 7.89 0.82 -14.02
CA ALA A 44 7.49 2.13 -13.51
C ALA A 44 6.09 2.55 -14.00
N ILE A 45 5.76 2.27 -15.25
CA ILE A 45 4.47 2.66 -15.85
C ILE A 45 3.35 1.81 -15.25
N LEU A 46 3.56 0.50 -15.12
CA LEU A 46 2.56 -0.40 -14.57
C LEU A 46 2.35 -0.17 -13.06
N VAL A 47 3.41 0.16 -12.32
CA VAL A 47 3.35 0.54 -10.90
C VAL A 47 2.51 1.81 -10.74
N ASP A 48 2.83 2.87 -11.49
CA ASP A 48 2.07 4.12 -11.42
C ASP A 48 0.61 3.91 -11.79
N GLN A 49 0.34 3.09 -12.81
CA GLN A 49 -1.03 2.76 -13.21
C GLN A 49 -1.80 1.99 -12.14
N GLU A 50 -1.16 1.07 -11.43
CA GLU A 50 -1.74 0.35 -10.30
C GLU A 50 -2.09 1.29 -9.16
N VAL A 51 -1.16 2.18 -8.77
CA VAL A 51 -1.38 3.21 -7.75
C VAL A 51 -2.56 4.10 -8.14
N MET A 52 -2.55 4.67 -9.36
CA MET A 52 -3.63 5.54 -9.84
C MET A 52 -5.00 4.84 -9.86
N ASN A 53 -5.04 3.53 -10.09
CA ASN A 53 -6.29 2.78 -10.06
C ASN A 53 -6.81 2.59 -8.64
N ILE A 54 -5.93 2.31 -7.68
CA ILE A 54 -6.29 2.25 -6.25
C ILE A 54 -6.74 3.62 -5.77
N GLU A 55 -6.06 4.70 -6.15
CA GLU A 55 -6.42 6.06 -5.74
C GLU A 55 -7.82 6.49 -6.19
N LYS A 56 -8.34 5.95 -7.30
CA LYS A 56 -9.71 6.22 -7.76
C LYS A 56 -10.78 5.65 -6.82
N GLU A 57 -10.45 4.62 -6.05
CA GLU A 57 -11.35 4.00 -5.08
C GLU A 57 -11.41 4.78 -3.76
N ILE A 58 -10.45 5.69 -3.53
CA ILE A 58 -10.28 6.41 -2.27
C ILE A 58 -10.67 7.89 -2.42
N THR A 59 -11.49 8.36 -1.48
CA THR A 59 -11.97 9.75 -1.43
C THR A 59 -11.18 10.57 -0.42
N GLY A 60 -11.19 11.90 -0.57
CA GLY A 60 -10.47 12.82 0.32
C GLY A 60 -9.03 13.11 -0.13
N TRP A 61 -8.25 13.70 0.78
CA TRP A 61 -6.84 14.01 0.54
C TRP A 61 -5.99 12.76 0.66
N LYS A 62 -5.03 12.59 -0.26
CA LYS A 62 -4.26 11.36 -0.46
C LYS A 62 -2.77 11.67 -0.55
N MET A 63 -1.95 10.70 -0.15
CA MET A 63 -0.49 10.71 -0.30
C MET A 63 -0.02 9.32 -0.72
N VAL A 64 0.95 9.27 -1.62
CA VAL A 64 1.63 8.04 -2.08
C VAL A 64 3.11 8.14 -1.70
N LEU A 65 3.67 7.03 -1.23
CA LEU A 65 5.05 6.90 -0.75
C LEU A 65 5.74 5.69 -1.39
#